data_AF-A0A916HU34-F1
#
_entry.id   AF-A0A916HU34-F1
#
_cell.length_a   1.000
_cell.length_b   1.000
_cell.length_c   1.000
_cell.angle_alpha   90.00
_cell.angle_beta   90.00
_cell.angle_gamma   90.00
#
_symmetry.space_group_name_H-M   'P 1'
#
loop_
_entity.id
_entity.type
_entity.pdbx_description
1 polymer ?
#
loop_
_entity_poly.entity_id
_entity_poly.type
_entity_poly.pdbx_seq_one_letter_code
_entity_poly.pdbx_strand_id
1 'polypeptide(L)'
;MNTHPVNRIVSYTGQALGYTAFCAVVAYFSVAPPYRHLPPDGALVKLSLQHAGQRKEACHERTPEELAKLAPNMRAASVCPRERVPVAVEIELDGRMLVRESVPPSGFAKDGSATLYRRVGVPAGEHRVVARLGDAPAPGFGYVKETTVTLKPGAILLLDFDANAGGWVFRS
;
A
#
# COMPACT_ATOMS: atom_id res chain seq x y z
N MET A 1 -22.18 -66.32 -1.62
CA MET A 1 -21.48 -65.09 -2.08
C MET A 1 -21.41 -65.17 -3.59
N ASN A 2 -22.41 -64.65 -4.30
CA ASN A 2 -22.47 -64.76 -5.76
C ASN A 2 -21.53 -63.72 -6.37
N THR A 3 -20.37 -64.18 -6.82
CA THR A 3 -19.50 -63.44 -7.72
C THR A 3 -20.21 -63.32 -9.07
N HIS A 4 -20.82 -62.16 -9.34
CA HIS A 4 -21.28 -61.85 -10.70
C HIS A 4 -20.06 -61.93 -11.63
N PRO A 5 -20.02 -62.81 -12.65
CA PRO A 5 -18.97 -62.78 -13.65
C PRO A 5 -19.28 -61.59 -14.56
N VAL A 6 -18.93 -60.38 -14.12
CA VAL A 6 -19.08 -59.18 -14.95
C VAL A 6 -18.26 -59.44 -16.21
N ASN A 7 -18.93 -59.40 -17.36
CA ASN A 7 -18.29 -59.56 -18.66
C ASN A 7 -17.09 -58.59 -18.73
N ARG A 8 -15.90 -59.13 -18.98
CA ARG A 8 -14.65 -58.35 -19.01
C ARG A 8 -14.75 -57.16 -19.97
N ILE A 9 -15.51 -57.30 -21.05
CA ILE A 9 -15.77 -56.22 -22.01
C ILE A 9 -16.50 -55.07 -21.30
N VAL A 10 -17.60 -55.36 -20.60
CA VAL A 10 -18.39 -54.35 -19.87
C VAL A 10 -17.55 -53.68 -18.78
N SER A 11 -16.72 -54.46 -18.07
CA SER A 11 -15.81 -53.92 -17.04
C SER A 11 -14.76 -52.98 -17.63
N TYR A 12 -14.09 -53.37 -18.73
CA TYR A 12 -13.09 -52.52 -19.37
C TYR A 12 -13.69 -51.28 -20.02
N THR A 13 -14.88 -51.39 -20.63
CA THR A 13 -15.59 -50.22 -21.16
C THR A 13 -15.95 -49.22 -20.05
N GLY A 14 -16.44 -49.71 -18.90
CA GLY A 14 -16.74 -48.86 -17.74
C GLY A 14 -15.50 -48.16 -17.17
N GLN A 15 -14.39 -48.89 -17.05
CA GLN A 15 -13.11 -48.33 -16.60
C GLN A 15 -12.57 -47.29 -17.59
N ALA A 16 -12.59 -47.58 -18.89
CA ALA A 16 -12.15 -46.64 -19.91
C ALA A 16 -12.98 -45.34 -19.87
N LEU A 17 -14.31 -45.46 -19.81
CA LEU A 17 -15.20 -44.30 -19.67
C LEU A 17 -14.92 -43.50 -18.40
N GLY A 18 -14.77 -44.18 -17.25
CA GLY A 18 -14.48 -43.55 -15.97
C GLY A 18 -13.14 -42.81 -15.97
N TYR A 19 -12.07 -43.45 -16.44
CA TYR A 19 -10.74 -42.84 -16.52
C TYR A 19 -10.69 -41.72 -17.55
N THR A 20 -11.33 -41.86 -18.72
CA THR A 20 -11.40 -40.79 -19.71
C THR A 20 -12.16 -39.58 -19.14
N ALA A 21 -13.30 -39.79 -18.47
CA ALA A 21 -14.05 -38.70 -17.84
C ALA A 21 -13.22 -38.02 -16.74
N PHE A 22 -12.56 -38.79 -15.89
CA PHE A 22 -11.68 -38.26 -14.84
C PHE A 22 -10.53 -37.43 -15.43
N CYS A 23 -9.81 -37.98 -16.40
CA CYS A 23 -8.72 -37.28 -17.08
C CYS A 23 -9.21 -36.01 -17.79
N ALA A 24 -10.40 -36.02 -18.40
CA ALA A 24 -10.97 -34.85 -19.06
C ALA A 24 -11.29 -33.73 -18.06
N VAL A 25 -11.86 -34.07 -16.90
CA VAL A 25 -12.14 -33.10 -15.83
C VAL A 25 -10.84 -32.50 -15.30
N VAL A 26 -9.86 -33.34 -14.99
CA VAL A 26 -8.54 -32.88 -14.52
C VAL A 26 -7.87 -31.99 -15.57
N ALA A 27 -7.85 -32.41 -16.83
CA ALA A 27 -7.28 -31.62 -17.92
C ALA A 27 -7.97 -30.26 -18.07
N TYR A 28 -9.32 -30.21 -18.08
CA TYR A 28 -10.06 -28.96 -18.23
C TYR A 28 -9.77 -27.99 -17.07
N PHE A 29 -9.90 -28.44 -15.82
CA PHE A 29 -9.69 -27.58 -14.66
C PHE A 29 -8.21 -27.27 -14.37
N SER A 30 -7.27 -27.95 -15.03
CA SER A 30 -5.84 -27.61 -14.98
C SER A 30 -5.51 -26.37 -15.82
N VAL A 31 -6.37 -25.98 -16.77
CA VAL A 31 -6.11 -24.84 -17.68
C VAL A 31 -7.22 -23.79 -17.68
N ALA A 32 -8.44 -24.15 -17.23
CA ALA A 32 -9.60 -23.28 -17.25
C ALA A 32 -10.45 -23.35 -15.96
N PRO A 33 -11.10 -22.25 -15.56
CA PRO A 33 -10.94 -20.90 -16.10
C PRO A 33 -9.60 -20.29 -15.69
N PRO A 34 -8.94 -19.51 -16.57
CA PRO A 34 -7.71 -18.82 -16.22
C PRO A 34 -7.99 -17.80 -15.12
N TYR A 35 -7.25 -17.90 -14.02
CA TYR A 35 -7.32 -16.90 -12.96
C TYR A 35 -6.71 -15.58 -13.42
N ARG A 36 -7.47 -14.49 -13.32
CA ARG A 36 -7.01 -13.14 -13.67
C ARG A 36 -6.94 -12.27 -12.43
N HIS A 37 -5.74 -11.78 -12.13
CA HIS A 37 -5.52 -10.88 -11.00
C HIS A 37 -6.09 -9.47 -11.22
N LEU A 38 -6.22 -9.03 -12.47
CA LEU A 38 -6.71 -7.72 -12.87
C LEU A 38 -7.72 -7.86 -14.03
N PRO A 39 -8.72 -6.97 -14.15
CA PRO A 39 -9.58 -6.90 -15.32
C PRO A 39 -8.76 -6.65 -16.60
N PRO A 40 -9.25 -7.07 -17.78
CA PRO A 40 -8.54 -6.94 -19.05
C PRO A 40 -8.15 -5.50 -19.39
N ASP A 41 -8.98 -4.52 -18.99
CA ASP A 41 -8.73 -3.09 -19.19
C ASP A 41 -8.44 -2.36 -17.87
N GLY A 42 -7.96 -3.10 -16.87
CA GLY A 42 -7.58 -2.57 -15.57
C GLY A 42 -6.08 -2.29 -15.47
N ALA A 43 -5.74 -1.28 -14.68
CA ALA A 43 -4.40 -1.01 -14.17
C ALA A 43 -4.47 -0.87 -12.64
N LEU A 44 -3.31 -0.76 -11.99
CA LEU A 44 -3.21 -0.71 -10.54
C LEU A 44 -2.39 0.49 -10.07
N VAL A 45 -2.97 1.29 -9.18
CA VAL A 45 -2.25 2.34 -8.45
C VAL A 45 -1.84 1.78 -7.10
N LYS A 46 -0.54 1.71 -6.85
CA LYS A 46 0.06 1.29 -5.56
C LYS A 46 0.66 2.51 -4.89
N LEU A 47 0.14 2.87 -3.73
CA LEU A 47 0.75 3.84 -2.84
C LEU A 47 1.57 3.08 -1.80
N SER A 48 2.85 3.38 -1.70
CA SER A 48 3.74 2.87 -0.67
C SER A 48 4.57 4.02 -0.18
N LEU A 49 4.39 4.43 1.07
CA LEU A 49 5.20 5.48 1.67
C LEU A 49 5.62 5.09 3.08
N GLN A 50 6.81 5.55 3.45
CA GLN A 50 7.31 5.53 4.80
C GLN A 50 7.95 6.90 5.05
N HIS A 51 7.24 7.78 5.75
CA HIS A 51 7.70 9.14 5.99
C HIS A 51 7.51 9.54 7.45
N ALA A 52 8.49 10.24 8.00
CA ALA A 52 8.40 10.74 9.36
C ALA A 52 7.91 12.19 9.33
N GLY A 53 6.73 12.44 9.90
CA GLY A 53 6.22 13.79 10.10
C GLY A 53 7.19 14.67 10.88
N GLN A 54 7.08 15.98 10.71
CA GLN A 54 7.85 16.94 11.51
C GLN A 54 7.53 16.78 13.00
N ARG A 55 8.40 17.32 13.85
CA ARG A 55 8.14 17.35 15.29
C ARG A 55 6.91 18.19 15.57
N LYS A 56 6.07 17.70 16.48
CA LYS A 56 4.85 18.39 16.88
C LYS A 56 5.12 19.73 17.56
N GLU A 57 6.20 19.78 18.34
CA GLU A 57 6.65 20.97 19.05
C GLU A 57 8.10 21.28 18.69
N ALA A 58 8.42 22.57 18.63
CA ALA A 58 9.80 23.04 18.48
C ALA A 58 10.60 22.74 19.75
N CYS A 59 11.93 22.66 19.61
CA CYS A 59 12.79 22.59 20.78
C CYS A 59 12.71 23.92 21.54
N HIS A 60 12.55 23.85 22.87
CA HIS A 60 12.65 25.03 23.73
C HIS A 60 13.93 24.99 24.56
N GLU A 61 14.50 26.16 24.78
CA GLU A 61 15.59 26.34 25.73
C GLU A 61 15.01 26.61 27.12
N ARG A 62 15.61 25.98 28.13
CA ARG A 62 15.22 26.18 29.53
C ARG A 62 15.89 27.43 30.08
N THR A 63 15.17 28.18 30.90
CA THR A 63 15.75 29.36 31.54
C THR A 63 16.72 28.97 32.66
N PRO A 64 17.64 29.86 33.08
CA PRO A 64 18.56 29.60 34.18
C PRO A 64 17.86 29.21 35.49
N GLU A 65 16.68 29.79 35.76
CA GLU A 65 15.87 29.51 36.93
C GLU A 65 15.28 28.10 36.91
N GLU A 66 14.93 27.59 35.73
CA GLU A 66 14.45 26.22 35.53
C GLU A 66 15.58 25.20 35.68
N LEU A 67 16.77 25.53 35.17
CA LEU A 67 17.98 24.71 35.33
C LEU A 67 18.44 24.65 36.79
N ALA A 68 18.31 25.75 37.54
CA ALA A 68 18.65 25.78 38.96
C ALA A 68 17.75 24.85 39.80
N LYS A 69 16.48 24.70 39.42
CA LYS A 69 15.52 23.76 40.04
C LYS A 69 15.84 22.29 39.75
N LEU A 70 16.63 22.01 38.71
CA LEU A 70 17.05 20.66 38.33
C LEU A 70 18.33 20.24 39.08
N ALA A 71 18.42 18.95 39.40
CA ALA A 71 19.64 18.36 39.95
C ALA A 71 20.82 18.56 38.98
N PRO A 72 22.07 18.72 39.48
CA PRO A 72 23.23 19.09 38.64
C PRO A 72 23.46 18.20 37.42
N ASN A 73 23.17 16.89 37.53
CA ASN A 73 23.32 15.90 36.45
C ASN A 73 22.18 15.92 35.41
N MET A 74 21.10 16.65 35.66
CA MET A 74 19.89 16.70 34.83
C MET A 74 19.65 18.06 34.15
N ARG A 75 20.63 18.98 34.25
CA ARG A 75 20.57 20.36 33.71
C ARG A 75 20.85 20.42 32.20
N ALA A 76 20.05 19.70 31.42
CA ALA A 76 20.05 19.86 29.97
C ALA A 76 19.43 21.21 29.59
N ALA A 77 20.18 22.03 28.85
CA ALA A 77 19.79 23.39 28.46
C ALA A 77 18.63 23.44 27.46
N SER A 78 18.44 22.39 26.65
CA SER A 78 17.37 22.31 25.65
C SER A 78 16.52 21.06 25.82
N VAL A 79 15.22 21.19 25.54
CA VAL A 79 14.26 20.09 25.52
C VAL A 79 13.62 20.03 24.15
N CYS A 80 13.77 18.89 23.50
CA CYS A 80 13.17 18.61 22.20
C CYS A 80 12.18 17.45 22.35
N PRO A 81 10.86 17.73 22.39
CA PRO A 81 9.85 16.69 22.33
C PRO A 81 10.06 15.80 21.10
N ARG A 82 9.98 14.48 21.30
CA ARG A 82 10.20 13.49 20.23
C ARG A 82 8.93 13.17 19.43
N GLU A 83 7.76 13.52 19.96
CA GLU A 83 6.47 13.26 19.32
C GLU A 83 6.38 13.95 17.95
N ARG A 84 5.92 13.21 16.96
CA ARG A 84 5.75 13.68 15.57
C ARG A 84 4.29 13.90 15.25
N VAL A 85 4.04 14.73 14.24
CA VAL A 85 2.69 14.92 13.71
C VAL A 85 2.28 13.73 12.81
N PRO A 86 0.98 13.42 12.72
CA PRO A 86 0.46 12.51 11.70
C PRO A 86 0.77 13.01 10.28
N VAL A 87 0.99 12.09 9.36
CA VAL A 87 1.18 12.40 7.93
C VAL A 87 -0.17 12.31 7.22
N ALA A 88 -0.64 13.42 6.68
CA ALA A 88 -1.85 13.49 5.86
C ALA A 88 -1.51 13.22 4.39
N VAL A 89 -2.22 12.29 3.75
CA VAL A 89 -1.98 11.90 2.37
C VAL A 89 -3.28 11.92 1.58
N GLU A 90 -3.25 12.61 0.45
CA GLU A 90 -4.33 12.62 -0.52
C GLU A 90 -3.83 12.27 -1.91
N ILE A 91 -4.45 11.27 -2.53
CA ILE A 91 -4.21 10.89 -3.92
C ILE A 91 -5.51 11.04 -4.70
N GLU A 92 -5.46 11.83 -5.74
CA GLU A 92 -6.55 12.09 -6.66
C GLU A 92 -6.19 11.58 -8.06
N LEU A 93 -7.15 10.97 -8.74
CA LEU A 93 -7.04 10.51 -10.11
C LEU A 93 -8.22 11.09 -10.91
N ASP A 94 -7.94 11.86 -11.94
CA ASP A 94 -8.94 12.47 -12.84
C ASP A 94 -10.04 13.26 -12.10
N GLY A 95 -9.67 13.98 -11.02
CA GLY A 95 -10.64 14.72 -10.20
C GLY A 95 -11.34 13.87 -9.12
N ARG A 96 -11.15 12.55 -9.12
CA ARG A 96 -11.73 11.64 -8.13
C ARG A 96 -10.71 11.31 -7.03
N MET A 97 -11.10 11.49 -5.78
CA MET A 97 -10.28 11.12 -4.63
C MET A 97 -10.16 9.58 -4.55
N LEU A 98 -8.94 9.05 -4.67
CA LEU A 98 -8.65 7.62 -4.52
C LEU A 98 -8.25 7.27 -3.09
N VAL A 99 -7.45 8.11 -2.45
CA VAL A 99 -6.95 7.91 -1.08
C VAL A 99 -7.01 9.24 -0.35
N ARG A 100 -7.54 9.24 0.87
CA ARG A 100 -7.49 10.36 1.82
C ARG A 100 -7.34 9.80 3.21
N GLU A 101 -6.14 9.87 3.77
CA GLU A 101 -5.83 9.28 5.07
C GLU A 101 -4.90 10.17 5.89
N SER A 102 -5.07 10.14 7.20
CA SER A 102 -4.14 10.72 8.16
C SER A 102 -3.51 9.59 8.96
N VAL A 103 -2.20 9.41 8.79
CA VAL A 103 -1.48 8.25 9.32
C VAL A 103 -0.67 8.68 10.53
N PRO A 104 -0.98 8.14 11.73
CA PRO A 104 -0.25 8.51 12.94
C PRO A 104 1.20 7.97 12.90
N PRO A 105 2.14 8.63 13.60
CA PRO A 105 3.49 8.11 13.76
C PRO A 105 3.48 6.80 14.55
N SER A 106 4.43 5.93 14.21
CA SER A 106 4.61 4.64 14.89
C SER A 106 5.40 4.79 16.21
N GLY A 107 5.41 3.71 17.00
CA GLY A 107 6.15 3.60 18.25
C GLY A 107 5.36 4.07 19.48
N PHE A 108 5.71 3.55 20.65
CA PHE A 108 5.07 3.89 21.93
C PHE A 108 5.17 5.40 22.25
N ALA A 109 6.30 6.02 21.90
CA ALA A 109 6.56 7.44 22.08
C ALA A 109 6.12 8.32 20.89
N LYS A 110 5.45 7.75 19.88
CA LYS A 110 4.96 8.47 18.68
C LYS A 110 6.05 9.26 17.94
N ASP A 111 7.26 8.72 17.91
CA ASP A 111 8.44 9.35 17.33
C ASP A 111 8.95 8.65 16.05
N GLY A 112 8.29 7.56 15.67
CA GLY A 112 8.58 6.78 14.47
C GLY A 112 7.99 7.35 13.17
N SER A 113 8.24 6.64 12.08
CA SER A 113 7.68 6.98 10.76
C SER A 113 6.21 6.56 10.65
N ALA A 114 5.44 7.30 9.87
CA ALA A 114 4.13 6.92 9.40
C ALA A 114 4.29 6.09 8.12
N THR A 115 3.64 4.93 8.06
CA THR A 115 3.72 4.01 6.91
C THR A 115 2.33 3.80 6.34
N LEU A 116 2.17 4.01 5.03
CA LEU A 116 0.91 3.78 4.33
C LEU A 116 1.14 2.89 3.12
N TYR A 117 0.33 1.84 3.04
CA TYR A 117 0.27 0.97 1.87
C TYR A 117 -1.18 0.86 1.38
N ARG A 118 -1.42 1.22 0.12
CA ARG A 118 -2.72 1.09 -0.54
C ARG A 118 -2.58 0.59 -1.96
N ARG A 119 -3.56 -0.19 -2.38
CA ARG A 119 -3.68 -0.73 -3.74
C ARG A 119 -5.07 -0.42 -4.25
N VAL A 120 -5.15 0.34 -5.33
CA VAL A 120 -6.43 0.77 -5.92
C VAL A 120 -6.43 0.39 -7.40
N GLY A 121 -7.40 -0.44 -7.80
CA GLY A 121 -7.61 -0.76 -9.21
C GLY A 121 -8.22 0.44 -9.93
N VAL A 122 -7.68 0.77 -11.10
CA VAL A 122 -8.11 1.90 -11.94
C VAL A 122 -8.28 1.42 -13.38
N PRO A 123 -9.06 2.10 -14.23
CA PRO A 123 -9.06 1.82 -15.66
C PRO A 123 -7.66 1.95 -16.26
N ALA A 124 -7.39 1.26 -17.36
CA ALA A 124 -6.24 1.54 -18.20
C ALA A 124 -6.54 2.78 -19.07
N GLY A 125 -5.52 3.57 -19.37
CA GLY A 125 -5.66 4.82 -20.12
C GLY A 125 -4.73 5.92 -19.66
N GLU A 126 -4.97 7.12 -20.16
CA GLU A 126 -4.30 8.33 -19.71
C GLU A 126 -5.02 8.88 -18.48
N HIS A 127 -4.27 9.14 -17.41
CA HIS A 127 -4.81 9.62 -16.15
C HIS A 127 -4.00 10.79 -15.61
N ARG A 128 -4.71 11.77 -15.07
CA ARG A 128 -4.12 12.87 -14.31
C ARG A 128 -4.10 12.51 -12.84
N VAL A 129 -2.90 12.42 -12.27
CA VAL A 129 -2.68 12.06 -10.88
C VAL A 129 -2.24 13.30 -10.12
N VAL A 130 -2.91 13.61 -9.00
CA VAL A 130 -2.48 14.63 -8.05
C VAL A 130 -2.20 13.99 -6.70
N ALA A 131 -0.96 14.07 -6.26
CA ALA A 131 -0.51 13.54 -4.97
C ALA A 131 -0.17 14.69 -4.03
N ARG A 132 -0.74 14.66 -2.82
CA ARG A 132 -0.58 15.69 -1.79
C ARG A 132 -0.18 15.05 -0.47
N LEU A 133 0.84 15.61 0.17
CA LEU A 133 1.33 15.16 1.47
C LEU A 133 1.53 16.34 2.42
N GLY A 134 0.97 16.20 3.62
CA GLY A 134 1.10 17.14 4.74
C GLY A 134 1.80 16.46 5.89
N ASP A 135 2.93 17.02 6.32
CA ASP A 135 3.79 16.46 7.37
C ASP A 135 4.19 17.50 8.43
N ALA A 136 3.60 18.70 8.39
CA ALA A 136 3.88 19.79 9.31
C ALA A 136 2.78 19.92 10.39
N PRO A 137 3.06 20.56 11.53
CA PRO A 137 2.04 20.90 12.53
C PRO A 137 0.98 21.87 12.02
N ALA A 138 1.36 22.74 11.08
CA ALA A 138 0.44 23.64 10.41
C ALA A 138 -0.46 22.86 9.43
N PRO A 139 -1.77 23.18 9.36
CA PRO A 139 -2.67 22.54 8.42
C PRO A 139 -2.27 22.87 6.97
N GLY A 140 -2.30 21.87 6.10
CA GLY A 140 -2.01 22.03 4.67
C GLY A 140 -1.16 20.90 4.11
N PHE A 141 -0.87 21.00 2.80
CA PHE A 141 -0.01 20.07 2.08
C PHE A 141 1.28 20.79 1.68
N GLY A 142 2.39 20.44 2.32
CA GLY A 142 3.70 20.98 2.01
C GLY A 142 4.27 20.40 0.72
N TYR A 143 3.82 19.21 0.32
CA TYR A 143 4.24 18.54 -0.90
C TYR A 143 3.05 18.27 -1.79
N VAL A 144 3.04 18.88 -2.97
CA VAL A 144 2.02 18.66 -3.99
C VAL A 144 2.73 18.39 -5.30
N LYS A 145 2.33 17.32 -5.99
CA LYS A 145 2.81 17.02 -7.33
C LYS A 145 1.67 16.52 -8.18
N GLU A 146 1.58 17.09 -9.38
CA GLU A 146 0.62 16.72 -10.41
C GLU A 146 1.40 16.18 -11.61
N THR A 147 0.91 15.07 -12.17
CA THR A 147 1.49 14.46 -13.36
C THR A 147 0.43 13.73 -14.14
N THR A 148 0.61 13.68 -15.46
CA THR A 148 -0.19 12.82 -16.33
C THR A 148 0.59 11.56 -16.63
N VAL A 149 -0.04 10.40 -16.53
CA VAL A 149 0.57 9.09 -16.78
C VAL A 149 -0.32 8.26 -17.69
N THR A 150 0.29 7.46 -18.56
CA THR A 150 -0.43 6.53 -19.43
C THR A 150 -0.25 5.11 -18.91
N LEU A 151 -1.32 4.52 -18.38
CA LEU A 151 -1.34 3.16 -17.83
C LEU A 151 -1.84 2.19 -18.89
N LYS A 152 -0.96 1.30 -19.34
CA LYS A 152 -1.35 0.17 -20.19
C LYS A 152 -2.18 -0.85 -19.37
N PRO A 153 -3.01 -1.68 -20.03
CA PRO A 153 -3.63 -2.82 -19.37
C PRO A 153 -2.63 -3.67 -18.58
N GLY A 154 -2.93 -3.93 -17.30
CA GLY A 154 -2.07 -4.65 -16.37
C GLY A 154 -0.90 -3.84 -15.79
N ALA A 155 -0.72 -2.57 -16.18
CA ALA A 155 0.35 -1.72 -15.66
C ALA A 155 0.14 -1.38 -14.18
N ILE A 156 1.24 -1.09 -13.49
CA ILE A 156 1.25 -0.75 -12.08
C ILE A 156 1.93 0.61 -11.89
N LEU A 157 1.15 1.61 -11.54
CA LEU A 157 1.68 2.89 -11.10
C LEU A 157 2.06 2.81 -9.62
N LEU A 158 3.35 2.88 -9.33
CA LEU A 158 3.86 3.04 -7.97
C LEU A 158 3.99 4.53 -7.65
N LEU A 159 3.32 4.95 -6.57
CA LEU A 159 3.51 6.23 -5.91
C LEU A 159 4.33 6.00 -4.66
N ASP A 160 5.50 6.63 -4.63
CA ASP A 160 6.42 6.64 -3.51
C ASP A 160 6.70 8.09 -3.09
N PHE A 161 7.26 8.28 -1.90
CA PHE A 161 7.57 9.59 -1.36
C PHE A 161 8.96 9.60 -0.75
N ASP A 162 9.81 10.50 -1.23
CA ASP A 162 11.13 10.77 -0.68
C ASP A 162 11.36 12.27 -0.58
N ALA A 163 11.32 12.80 0.64
CA ALA A 163 11.54 14.22 0.91
C ALA A 163 12.95 14.69 0.46
N ASN A 164 13.96 13.82 0.50
CA ASN A 164 15.32 14.17 0.06
C ASN A 164 15.44 14.24 -1.46
N ALA A 165 14.63 13.45 -2.18
CA ALA A 165 14.56 13.46 -3.64
C ALA A 165 13.58 14.52 -4.20
N GLY A 166 13.04 15.40 -3.34
CA GLY A 166 12.11 16.46 -3.75
C GLY A 166 10.62 16.08 -3.68
N GLY A 167 10.27 15.00 -2.98
CA GLY A 167 8.89 14.64 -2.65
C GLY A 167 8.37 13.44 -3.44
N TRP A 168 7.24 13.62 -4.13
CA TRP A 168 6.52 12.52 -4.78
C TRP A 168 7.27 11.92 -5.99
N VAL A 169 7.36 10.60 -6.01
CA VAL A 169 7.99 9.81 -7.08
C VAL A 169 6.92 8.91 -7.72
N PHE A 170 6.82 8.99 -9.05
CA PHE A 170 5.87 8.22 -9.85
C PHE A 170 6.63 7.26 -10.74
N ARG A 171 6.30 5.96 -10.70
CA ARG A 171 6.92 4.93 -11.54
C ARG A 171 5.82 4.06 -12.16
N SER A 172 5.72 4.03 -13.47
CA SER A 172 4.72 3.28 -14.25
C SER A 172 5.31 2.07 -14.95
#